data_AF-A0A392U484-F1
#
_entry.id   AF-A0A392U484-F1
#
_cell.length_a   1.000
_cell.length_b   1.000
_cell.length_c   1.000
_cell.angle_alpha   90.00
_cell.angle_beta   90.00
_cell.angle_gamma   90.00
#
_symmetry.space_group_name_H-M   'P 1'
#
loop_
_entity.id
_entity.type
_entity.pdbx_description
1 polymer ?
#
loop_
_entity_poly.entity_id
_entity_poly.type
_entity_poly.pdbx_seq_one_letter_code
_entity_poly.pdbx_strand_id
1 'polypeptide(L)' 'MSRIDKVLVSEGWLRSWNNSALWVLSRTVSDHCPLVLRYNCVDWLSHKDFHGLVEEFWRSLNLT' A
#
# COMPACT_ATOMS: atom_id res chain seq x y z
N MET A 1 -20.60 -13.04 10.07
CA MET A 1 -19.16 -13.23 9.72
C MET A 1 -18.39 -13.42 11.02
N SER A 2 -17.67 -14.54 11.16
CA SER A 2 -16.72 -14.72 12.25
C SER A 2 -15.50 -13.82 12.02
N ARG A 3 -15.03 -13.08 13.04
CA ARG A 3 -13.83 -12.21 12.96
C ARG A 3 -12.56 -13.01 13.31
N ILE A 4 -12.27 -14.04 12.53
CA ILE A 4 -11.13 -14.95 12.79
C ILE A 4 -9.86 -14.54 12.04
N ASP A 5 -10.00 -13.85 10.92
CA ASP A 5 -8.87 -13.38 10.12
C ASP A 5 -8.21 -12.17 10.77
N LYS A 6 -6.90 -12.24 11.01
CA LYS A 6 -6.11 -11.22 11.71
C LYS A 6 -4.76 -11.03 11.03
N VAL A 7 -4.22 -9.82 11.11
CA VAL A 7 -2.86 -9.48 10.66
C VAL A 7 -2.04 -9.12 11.89
N LEU A 8 -0.92 -9.81 12.11
CA LEU A 8 0.04 -9.47 13.15
C LEU A 8 1.09 -8.53 12.57
N VAL A 9 1.38 -7.46 13.28
CA VAL A 9 2.37 -6.45 12.89
C VAL A 9 3.33 -6.22 14.04
N SER A 10 4.60 -5.96 13.72
CA SER A 10 5.59 -5.60 14.72
C SER A 10 5.36 -4.16 15.19
N GLU A 11 5.82 -3.85 16.40
CA GLU A 11 5.78 -2.48 16.91
C GLU A 11 6.57 -1.51 16.01
N GLY A 12 7.72 -1.94 15.48
CA GLY A 12 8.49 -1.16 14.52
C GLY A 12 7.71 -0.82 13.25
N TRP A 13 6.89 -1.75 12.75
CA TRP A 13 6.03 -1.49 11.59
C TRP A 13 4.97 -0.42 11.91
N LEU A 14 4.31 -0.51 13.07
CA LEU A 14 3.32 0.49 13.50
C LEU A 14 3.93 1.88 13.67
N ARG A 15 5.18 1.96 14.15
CA ARG A 15 5.91 3.23 14.28
C ARG A 15 6.28 3.84 12.92
N SER A 16 6.61 3.01 11.93
CA SER A 16 6.97 3.47 10.58
C SER A 16 5.76 3.87 9.72
N TRP A 17 4.60 3.26 9.95
CA TRP A 17 3.42 3.39 9.10
C TRP A 17 2.20 3.88 9.88
N ASN A 18 2.19 5.17 10.19
CA ASN A 18 1.16 5.80 11.01
C ASN A 18 -0.27 5.64 10.44
N ASN A 19 -1.27 5.73 11.32
CA ASN A 19 -2.70 5.58 10.98
C ASN A 19 -3.03 4.28 10.23
N SER A 20 -2.46 3.16 10.69
CA SER A 20 -2.77 1.86 10.11
C SER A 20 -4.23 1.46 10.38
N ALA A 21 -4.93 0.95 9.38
CA ALA A 21 -6.32 0.50 9.48
C ALA A 21 -6.50 -0.82 8.72
N LEU A 22 -7.18 -1.77 9.34
CA LEU A 22 -7.52 -3.05 8.72
C LEU A 22 -8.93 -2.97 8.10
N TRP A 23 -9.00 -3.13 6.79
CA TRP A 23 -10.23 -3.03 6.01
C TRP A 23 -10.67 -4.42 5.58
N VAL A 24 -11.98 -4.66 5.60
CA VAL A 24 -12.58 -5.89 5.08
C VAL A 24 -13.14 -5.58 3.70
N LEU A 25 -12.70 -6.32 2.68
CA LEU A 25 -13.25 -6.20 1.33
C LEU A 25 -14.45 -7.12 1.15
N SER A 26 -15.27 -6.81 0.15
CA SER A 26 -16.34 -7.69 -0.28
C SER A 26 -15.80 -9.06 -0.68
N ARG A 27 -16.50 -10.11 -0.23
CA ARG A 27 -16.20 -11.49 -0.59
C ARG A 27 -16.27 -11.68 -2.10
N THR A 28 -15.38 -12.50 -2.64
CA THR A 28 -15.37 -12.89 -4.06
C THR A 28 -15.48 -14.41 -4.18
N VAL A 29 -14.38 -15.10 -4.51
CA VAL A 29 -14.34 -16.54 -4.79
C VAL A 29 -14.01 -17.41 -3.58
N SER A 30 -13.47 -16.82 -2.50
CA SER A 30 -13.18 -17.52 -1.24
C SER A 30 -14.39 -17.49 -0.30
N ASP A 31 -14.49 -18.50 0.56
CA ASP A 31 -15.39 -18.54 1.72
C ASP A 31 -14.99 -17.54 2.82
N HIS A 32 -13.78 -16.97 2.75
CA HIS A 32 -13.30 -15.87 3.59
C HIS A 32 -13.41 -14.51 2.88
N CYS A 33 -13.50 -13.44 3.68
CA CYS A 33 -13.45 -12.07 3.17
C CYS A 33 -11.99 -11.59 3.12
N PRO A 34 -11.51 -11.01 2.01
CA PRO A 34 -10.15 -10.48 1.96
C PRO A 34 -9.95 -9.34 2.95
N LEU A 35 -8.77 -9.29 3.57
CA LEU A 35 -8.35 -8.22 4.46
C LEU A 35 -7.27 -7.35 3.80
N VAL A 36 -7.36 -6.03 3.97
CA VAL A 36 -6.36 -5.07 3.51
C VAL A 36 -5.89 -4.23 4.69
N LEU A 37 -4.60 -4.32 5.01
CA LEU A 37 -3.97 -3.39 5.96
C LEU A 37 -3.54 -2.13 5.21
N ARG A 38 -4.26 -1.03 5.42
CA ARG A 38 -3.90 0.30 4.91
C ARG A 38 -3.11 1.06 5.97
N TYR A 39 -2.33 2.02 5.52
CA TYR A 39 -1.64 3.00 6.35
C TYR A 39 -1.64 4.33 5.62
N ASN A 40 -1.40 5.44 6.34
CA ASN A 40 -1.16 6.73 5.69
C ASN A 40 0.22 6.70 5.04
N CYS A 41 0.29 6.12 3.84
CA CYS A 41 1.41 6.33 2.94
C CYS A 41 1.29 7.77 2.43
N VAL A 42 2.34 8.58 2.61
CA VAL A 42 2.53 9.73 1.73
C VAL A 42 2.60 9.13 0.34
N ASP A 43 1.63 9.46 -0.50
CA ASP A 43 1.57 8.96 -1.86
C ASP A 43 2.82 9.49 -2.57
N TRP A 44 3.89 8.69 -2.57
CA TRP A 44 5.20 9.07 -3.08
C TRP A 44 5.13 9.42 -4.58
N LEU A 45 4.12 8.89 -5.25
CA LEU A 45 3.72 9.20 -6.62
C LEU A 45 3.08 10.58 -6.77
N SER A 46 2.53 11.15 -5.69
CA SER A 46 1.93 12.49 -5.65
C SER A 46 2.96 13.60 -5.41
N HIS A 47 4.27 13.28 -5.35
CA HIS A 47 5.29 14.31 -5.31
C HIS A 47 5.28 15.08 -6.64
N LYS A 48 5.21 16.42 -6.60
CA LYS A 48 5.11 17.27 -7.80
C LYS A 48 6.20 17.02 -8.85
N ASP A 49 7.39 16.59 -8.40
CA ASP A 49 8.55 16.33 -9.26
C ASP A 49 8.66 14.87 -9.70
N PHE A 50 7.77 13.98 -9.22
CA PHE A 50 7.82 12.54 -9.52
C PHE A 50 7.78 12.28 -11.03
N HIS A 51 6.89 12.96 -11.75
CA HIS A 51 6.77 12.83 -13.20
C HIS A 51 8.06 13.25 -13.93
N GLY A 52 8.62 14.42 -13.58
CA GLY A 52 9.85 14.91 -14.21
C GLY A 52 11.04 14.00 -13.96
N LEU A 53 11.18 13.48 -12.73
CA LEU A 53 12.23 12.54 -12.36
C LEU A 53 12.12 11.21 -13.13
N VAL A 54 10.91 10.68 -13.29
CA VAL A 54 10.63 9.49 -14.11
C VAL A 54 10.98 9.77 -15.58
N GLU A 55 10.49 10.86 -16.17
CA GLU A 55 10.79 11.17 -17.57
C GLU A 55 12.29 11.34 -17.84
N GLU A 56 13.00 12.05 -16.97
CA GLU A 56 14.45 12.25 -17.08
C GLU A 56 15.20 10.92 -16.99
N PHE A 57 14.87 10.09 -16.00
CA PHE A 57 15.52 8.80 -15.82
C PHE A 57 15.28 7.87 -17.02
N TRP A 58 14.04 7.79 -17.53
CA TRP A 58 13.74 6.98 -18.71
C TRP A 58 14.47 7.46 -19.96
N ARG A 59 14.58 8.78 -20.17
CA ARG A 59 15.40 9.35 -21.26
C ARG A 59 16.87 9.00 -21.09
N SER A 60 17.39 9.00 -19.87
CA SER A 60 18.80 8.69 -19.59
C SER A 60 19.18 7.23 -19.90
N LEU A 61 18.21 6.32 -19.87
CA LEU A 61 18.43 4.89 -20.13
C LEU A 61 18.52 4.52 -21.62
N ASN A 62 18.36 5.47 -22.56
CA ASN A 62 18.40 5.23 -24.01
C ASN A 62 17.54 4.02 -24.46
N LEU A 63 16.40 3.80 -23.78
CA LEU A 63 15.44 2.78 -24.18
C LEU A 63 14.61 3.31 -25.36
N THR A 64 15.19 3.24 -26.56
CA THR A 64 14.48 3.28 -27.86
C THR A 64 14.11 1.88 -28.30
#